data_AF-A0A0S8GUM4-F1
#
_entry.id   AF-A0A0S8GUM4-F1
#
_cell.length_a   1.000
_cell.length_b   1.000
_cell.length_c   1.000
_cell.angle_alpha   90.00
_cell.angle_beta   90.00
_cell.angle_gamma   90.00
#
_symmetry.space_group_name_H-M   'P 1'
#
loop_
_entity.id
_entity.type
_entity.pdbx_description
1 polymer ?
#
loop_
_entity_poly.entity_id
_entity_poly.type
_entity_poly.pdbx_seq_one_letter_code
_entity_poly.pdbx_strand_id
1 'polypeptide(L)'
;MDDRSKLFDLNKKQKTRLLGLGLKKEPMENQHTADSEKSDLLLDLLATSLPVDPAQVSVLPDILIPLCQELTSVAGEPLGKLLFDSNTDVSTFKKIKDYAKDFGTSTSLKSDILRDVALTIYYAAIAGALVFHDSKITKNSYKELVRSFESLCKQEWISKDLMRLFENARQSCSKNYDEEGE
;
A
#
# COMPACT_ATOMS: atom_id res chain seq x y z
N MET A 1 10.13 18.17 -58.63
CA MET A 1 9.82 19.60 -58.40
C MET A 1 8.71 19.65 -57.38
N ASP A 2 9.16 19.90 -56.16
CA ASP A 2 8.44 19.88 -54.89
C ASP A 2 7.56 21.11 -54.71
N ASP A 3 6.33 20.92 -54.23
CA ASP A 3 5.51 22.02 -53.72
C ASP A 3 4.53 21.53 -52.64
N ARG A 4 5.08 21.05 -51.51
CA ARG A 4 4.32 20.70 -50.30
C ARG A 4 4.73 21.49 -49.04
N SER A 5 5.46 22.59 -49.21
CA SER A 5 6.14 23.26 -48.08
C SER A 5 5.53 24.58 -47.61
N LYS A 6 4.25 24.85 -47.85
CA LYS A 6 3.61 26.15 -47.50
C LYS A 6 2.39 26.09 -46.58
N LEU A 7 2.27 25.09 -45.69
CA LEU A 7 1.05 24.98 -44.85
C LEU A 7 1.19 25.40 -43.37
N PHE A 8 2.38 25.72 -42.85
CA PHE A 8 2.50 26.08 -41.42
C PHE A 8 3.46 27.24 -41.16
N ASP A 9 3.16 28.40 -41.74
CA ASP A 9 3.83 29.64 -41.34
C ASP A 9 3.15 30.21 -40.07
N LEU A 10 3.40 29.54 -38.94
CA LEU A 10 2.89 29.96 -37.64
C LEU A 10 3.71 31.13 -37.10
N ASN A 11 3.03 32.24 -36.81
CA ASN A 11 3.64 33.47 -36.29
C ASN A 11 4.32 33.21 -34.93
N LYS A 12 5.41 33.92 -34.63
CA LYS A 12 6.22 33.82 -33.40
C LYS A 12 5.37 33.81 -32.12
N LYS A 13 4.25 34.55 -32.09
CA LYS A 13 3.29 34.56 -30.96
C LYS A 13 2.46 33.29 -30.79
N GLN A 14 2.19 32.54 -31.87
CA GLN A 14 1.49 31.26 -31.81
C GLN A 14 2.43 30.14 -31.37
N LYS A 15 3.70 30.19 -31.79
CA LYS A 15 4.75 29.28 -31.33
C LYS A 15 5.00 29.41 -29.82
N THR A 16 5.02 30.64 -29.29
CA THR A 16 5.13 30.85 -27.83
C THR A 16 3.88 30.43 -27.07
N ARG A 17 2.67 30.53 -27.65
CA ARG A 17 1.45 29.97 -27.04
C ARG A 17 1.44 28.44 -27.01
N LEU A 18 1.96 27.78 -28.06
CA LEU A 18 2.08 26.32 -28.08
C LEU A 18 3.10 25.81 -27.05
N LEU A 19 4.22 26.52 -26.89
CA LEU A 19 5.23 26.23 -25.87
C LEU A 19 4.77 26.59 -24.44
N GLY A 20 3.85 27.55 -24.29
CA GLY A 20 3.28 27.96 -23.00
C GLY A 20 2.20 27.01 -22.45
N LEU A 21 1.68 26.08 -23.27
CA LEU A 21 0.70 25.08 -22.82
C LEU A 21 1.32 23.93 -22.03
N GLY A 22 2.65 23.72 -22.11
CA GLY A 22 3.37 22.71 -21.33
C GLY A 22 4.00 23.22 -20.04
N LEU A 23 3.74 24.47 -19.65
CA LEU A 23 4.43 25.17 -18.55
C LEU A 23 3.48 25.87 -17.57
N LYS A 24 2.22 25.45 -17.52
CA LYS A 24 1.36 25.72 -16.37
C LYS A 24 1.53 24.62 -15.34
N LYS A 25 2.56 24.76 -14.50
CA LYS A 25 2.60 24.06 -13.22
C LYS A 25 1.62 24.76 -12.28
N GLU A 26 0.36 24.37 -12.36
CA GLU A 26 -0.61 24.66 -11.31
C GLU A 26 -0.35 23.70 -10.14
N PRO A 27 -0.16 24.17 -8.90
CA PRO A 27 0.21 23.32 -7.77
C PRO A 27 -0.89 22.35 -7.29
N MET A 28 -2.03 22.26 -7.98
CA MET A 28 -3.14 21.36 -7.64
C MET A 28 -3.08 20.00 -8.34
N GLU A 29 -2.25 19.84 -9.38
CA GLU A 29 -2.18 18.60 -10.17
C GLU A 29 -1.33 17.50 -9.51
N ASN A 30 -0.45 17.87 -8.57
CA ASN A 30 0.48 16.93 -7.92
C ASN A 30 -0.19 16.02 -6.88
N GLN A 31 -1.32 16.42 -6.29
CA GLN A 31 -1.95 15.65 -5.22
C GLN A 31 -2.81 14.51 -5.75
N HIS A 32 -3.60 14.77 -6.80
CA HIS A 32 -4.36 13.72 -7.49
C HIS A 32 -3.46 12.70 -8.19
N THR A 33 -2.31 13.13 -8.71
CA THR A 33 -1.32 12.22 -9.31
C THR A 33 -0.65 11.35 -8.23
N ALA A 34 -0.24 11.94 -7.10
CA ALA A 34 0.32 11.18 -5.99
C ALA A 34 -0.69 10.18 -5.37
N ASP A 35 -1.95 10.55 -5.23
CA ASP A 35 -3.00 9.67 -4.71
C ASP A 35 -3.34 8.54 -5.69
N SER A 36 -3.35 8.81 -6.99
CA SER A 36 -3.45 7.77 -8.03
C SER A 36 -2.28 6.80 -7.95
N GLU A 37 -1.04 7.32 -7.88
CA GLU A 37 0.17 6.48 -7.76
C GLU A 37 0.17 5.63 -6.49
N LYS A 38 -0.31 6.16 -5.35
CA LYS A 38 -0.47 5.38 -4.12
C LYS A 38 -1.52 4.28 -4.28
N SER A 39 -2.65 4.59 -4.91
CA SER A 39 -3.73 3.62 -5.12
C SER A 39 -3.29 2.48 -6.03
N ASP A 40 -2.64 2.80 -7.14
CA ASP A 40 -2.13 1.82 -8.10
C ASP A 40 -1.07 0.92 -7.44
N LEU A 41 -0.10 1.52 -6.74
CA LEU A 41 0.92 0.77 -6.01
C LEU A 41 0.33 -0.11 -4.90
N LEU A 42 -0.70 0.37 -4.20
CA LEU A 42 -1.40 -0.41 -3.18
C LEU A 42 -2.10 -1.61 -3.82
N LEU A 43 -2.78 -1.43 -4.95
CA LEU A 43 -3.44 -2.52 -5.68
C LEU A 43 -2.44 -3.57 -6.16
N ASP A 44 -1.31 -3.15 -6.72
CA ASP A 44 -0.23 -4.04 -7.14
C ASP A 44 0.29 -4.86 -5.95
N LEU A 45 0.50 -4.20 -4.80
CA LEU A 45 1.03 -4.88 -3.62
C LEU A 45 0.00 -5.82 -2.96
N LEU A 46 -1.30 -5.50 -3.03
CA LEU A 46 -2.38 -6.39 -2.61
C LEU A 46 -2.55 -7.60 -3.54
N ALA A 47 -2.23 -7.45 -4.83
CA ALA A 47 -2.23 -8.52 -5.81
C ALA A 47 -0.99 -9.41 -5.71
N THR A 48 0.09 -8.91 -5.10
CA THR A 48 1.32 -9.65 -4.88
C THR A 48 1.12 -10.72 -3.79
N SER A 49 1.79 -11.87 -3.94
CA SER A 49 1.80 -12.94 -2.94
C SER A 49 2.86 -12.68 -1.86
N LEU A 50 2.61 -13.11 -0.63
CA LEU A 50 3.56 -12.92 0.46
C LEU A 50 4.87 -13.69 0.17
N PRO A 51 6.04 -13.04 0.20
CA PRO A 51 7.29 -13.76 -0.02
C PRO A 51 7.53 -14.80 1.06
N VAL A 52 8.19 -15.90 0.70
CA VAL A 52 8.58 -16.94 1.65
C VAL A 52 9.44 -16.32 2.76
N ASP A 53 9.11 -16.65 4.01
CA ASP A 53 9.86 -16.25 5.18
C ASP A 53 11.34 -16.66 5.03
N PRO A 54 12.30 -15.72 5.09
CA PRO A 54 13.72 -16.02 4.93
C PRO A 54 14.24 -17.02 5.96
N ALA A 55 13.58 -17.16 7.12
CA ALA A 55 13.91 -18.19 8.11
C ALA A 55 13.53 -19.61 7.67
N GLN A 56 12.58 -19.76 6.73
CA GLN A 56 12.24 -21.04 6.11
C GLN A 56 13.15 -21.32 4.90
N VAL A 57 13.60 -20.25 4.23
CA VAL A 57 14.51 -20.32 3.08
C VAL A 57 15.94 -20.66 3.49
N SER A 58 16.39 -20.26 4.69
CA SER A 58 17.74 -20.58 5.20
C SER A 58 17.98 -22.06 5.50
N VAL A 59 16.91 -22.87 5.52
CA VAL A 59 16.99 -24.35 5.62
C VAL A 59 17.19 -24.98 4.24
N LEU A 60 16.89 -24.26 3.17
CA LEU A 60 16.99 -24.73 1.80
C LEU A 60 18.39 -24.46 1.23
N PRO A 61 18.93 -25.38 0.42
CA PRO A 61 20.13 -25.13 -0.37
C PRO A 61 20.00 -23.84 -1.19
N ASP A 62 21.06 -23.03 -1.26
CA ASP A 62 21.10 -21.73 -1.95
C ASP A 62 20.58 -21.76 -3.40
N ILE A 63 20.67 -22.93 -4.05
CA ILE A 63 20.22 -23.17 -5.43
C ILE A 63 18.68 -23.16 -5.56
N LEU A 64 17.96 -23.49 -4.49
CA LEU A 64 16.49 -23.57 -4.49
C LEU A 64 15.82 -22.26 -4.10
N ILE A 65 16.57 -21.31 -3.51
CA ILE A 65 16.04 -20.01 -3.08
C ILE A 65 15.35 -19.24 -4.23
N PRO A 66 15.95 -19.12 -5.43
CA PRO A 66 15.33 -18.39 -6.54
C PRO A 66 14.04 -19.08 -7.04
N LEU A 67 14.04 -20.41 -7.07
CA LEU A 67 12.88 -21.20 -7.47
C LEU A 67 11.72 -21.06 -6.48
N CYS A 68 12.01 -21.01 -5.17
CA CYS A 68 10.99 -20.77 -4.16
C CYS A 68 10.36 -19.39 -4.34
N GLN A 69 11.15 -18.35 -4.64
CA GLN A 69 10.64 -17.01 -4.89
C GLN A 69 9.74 -16.95 -6.14
N GLU A 70 10.17 -17.55 -7.26
CA GLU A 70 9.36 -17.65 -8.47
C GLU A 70 8.07 -18.44 -8.26
N LEU A 71 8.14 -19.58 -7.56
CA LEU A 71 6.97 -20.41 -7.26
C LEU A 71 5.99 -19.69 -6.32
N THR A 72 6.46 -18.94 -5.31
CA THR A 72 5.52 -18.15 -4.49
C THR A 72 4.86 -17.03 -5.26
N SER A 73 5.57 -16.39 -6.20
CA SER A 73 4.96 -15.38 -7.07
C SER A 73 3.88 -15.97 -7.99
N VAL A 74 3.89 -17.29 -8.23
CA VAL A 74 2.96 -18.00 -9.11
C VAL A 74 1.87 -18.76 -8.34
N ALA A 75 2.14 -19.19 -7.09
CA ALA A 75 1.29 -20.13 -6.34
C ALA A 75 0.87 -19.64 -4.95
N GLY A 76 1.39 -18.50 -4.46
CA GLY A 76 0.99 -17.94 -3.16
C GLY A 76 -0.36 -17.22 -3.23
N GLU A 77 -1.15 -17.27 -2.17
CA GLU A 77 -2.35 -16.44 -2.08
C GLU A 77 -1.99 -14.95 -2.03
N PRO A 78 -2.75 -14.09 -2.74
CA PRO A 78 -2.46 -12.65 -2.78
C PRO A 78 -2.70 -12.02 -1.40
N LEU A 79 -1.89 -11.01 -1.04
CA LEU A 79 -2.00 -10.31 0.24
C LEU A 79 -3.42 -9.82 0.52
N GLY A 80 -4.10 -9.28 -0.49
CA GLY A 80 -5.49 -8.83 -0.36
C GLY A 80 -6.41 -9.95 0.11
N LYS A 81 -6.30 -11.16 -0.44
CA LYS A 81 -7.14 -12.29 -0.03
C LYS A 81 -6.87 -12.68 1.42
N LEU A 82 -5.60 -12.76 1.82
CA LEU A 82 -5.20 -13.08 3.18
C LEU A 82 -5.66 -12.03 4.19
N LEU A 83 -5.63 -10.75 3.81
CA LEU A 83 -6.02 -9.63 4.68
C LEU A 83 -7.52 -9.58 4.96
N PHE A 84 -8.36 -10.10 4.07
CA PHE A 84 -9.82 -10.07 4.19
C PHE A 84 -10.45 -11.42 4.56
N ASP A 85 -9.66 -12.50 4.63
CA ASP A 85 -10.15 -13.82 5.04
C ASP A 85 -10.05 -14.00 6.56
N SER A 86 -11.18 -14.39 7.16
CA SER A 86 -11.29 -14.68 8.60
C SER A 86 -10.61 -15.98 9.02
N ASN A 87 -10.27 -16.86 8.07
CA ASN A 87 -9.55 -18.11 8.35
C ASN A 87 -8.02 -17.93 8.35
N THR A 88 -7.53 -16.75 7.99
CA THR A 88 -6.09 -16.44 7.95
C THR A 88 -5.53 -16.49 9.37
N ASP A 89 -4.52 -17.34 9.62
CA ASP A 89 -3.94 -17.43 10.95
C ASP A 89 -3.25 -16.13 11.42
N VAL A 90 -3.23 -15.91 12.74
CA VAL A 90 -2.57 -14.74 13.37
C VAL A 90 -1.09 -14.66 13.00
N SER A 91 -0.41 -15.78 12.80
CA SER A 91 0.99 -15.80 12.35
C SER A 91 1.15 -15.24 10.94
N THR A 92 0.18 -15.43 10.04
CA THR A 92 0.19 -14.86 8.70
C THR A 92 0.02 -13.35 8.75
N PHE A 93 -0.88 -12.83 9.60
CA PHE A 93 -0.98 -11.38 9.83
C PHE A 93 0.32 -10.78 10.37
N LYS A 94 1.03 -11.49 11.26
CA LYS A 94 2.37 -11.06 11.72
C LYS A 94 3.37 -10.99 10.56
N LYS A 95 3.39 -12.00 9.70
CA LYS A 95 4.28 -12.01 8.53
C LYS A 95 3.96 -10.89 7.54
N ILE A 96 2.69 -10.61 7.27
CA ILE A 96 2.28 -9.48 6.41
C ILE A 96 2.73 -8.15 7.02
N LYS A 97 2.54 -7.98 8.33
CA LYS A 97 2.98 -6.79 9.07
C LYS A 97 4.50 -6.60 8.99
N ASP A 98 5.27 -7.67 9.20
CA ASP A 98 6.73 -7.62 9.18
C ASP A 98 7.24 -7.36 7.74
N TYR A 99 6.64 -8.00 6.74
CA TYR A 99 6.90 -7.72 5.32
C TYR A 99 6.66 -6.25 4.96
N ALA A 100 5.53 -5.67 5.36
CA ALA A 100 5.21 -4.27 5.09
C ALA A 100 6.22 -3.32 5.75
N LYS A 101 6.67 -3.66 6.96
CA LYS A 101 7.70 -2.89 7.69
C LYS A 101 9.05 -2.94 6.96
N ASP A 102 9.45 -4.11 6.50
CA ASP A 102 10.71 -4.30 5.77
C ASP A 102 10.65 -3.62 4.40
N PHE A 103 9.53 -3.71 3.69
CA PHE A 103 9.29 -3.02 2.42
C PHE A 103 9.42 -1.49 2.55
N GLY A 104 8.82 -0.92 3.60
CA GLY A 104 8.89 0.52 3.89
C GLY A 104 10.27 1.02 4.35
N THR A 105 11.17 0.14 4.82
CA THR A 105 12.50 0.52 5.32
C THR A 105 13.65 0.16 4.38
N SER A 106 13.49 -0.88 3.54
CA SER A 106 14.52 -1.39 2.62
C SER A 106 14.71 -0.51 1.38
N THR A 107 13.66 0.22 0.98
CA THR A 107 13.74 1.04 -0.23
C THR A 107 14.54 2.32 0.04
N SER A 108 15.80 2.32 -0.39
CA SER A 108 16.75 3.45 -0.29
C SER A 108 16.25 4.76 -0.95
N LEU A 109 15.20 4.67 -1.78
CA LEU A 109 14.43 5.83 -2.25
C LEU A 109 13.35 6.20 -1.22
N LYS A 110 13.56 7.33 -0.53
CA LYS A 110 12.58 8.02 0.33
C LYS A 110 11.39 8.56 -0.48
N SER A 111 10.65 7.69 -1.19
CA SER A 111 9.38 8.09 -1.76
C SER A 111 8.34 8.05 -0.65
N ASP A 112 7.77 9.20 -0.32
CA ASP A 112 6.69 9.30 0.67
C ASP A 112 5.50 8.40 0.29
N ILE A 113 5.29 8.16 -1.02
CA ILE A 113 4.29 7.25 -1.58
C ILE A 113 4.51 5.80 -1.10
N LEU A 114 5.74 5.28 -1.23
CA LEU A 114 6.07 3.93 -0.80
C LEU A 114 5.85 3.74 0.70
N ARG A 115 6.24 4.74 1.49
CA ARG A 115 6.06 4.72 2.94
C ARG A 115 4.58 4.70 3.31
N ASP A 116 3.76 5.52 2.67
CA ASP A 116 2.32 5.59 2.96
C ASP A 116 1.59 4.28 2.59
N VAL A 117 1.95 3.66 1.45
CA VAL A 117 1.42 2.35 1.04
C VAL A 117 1.87 1.24 2.00
N ALA A 118 3.16 1.21 2.36
CA ALA A 118 3.70 0.25 3.33
C ALA A 118 3.01 0.36 4.69
N LEU A 119 2.81 1.59 5.20
CA LEU A 119 2.10 1.84 6.44
C LEU A 119 0.64 1.36 6.36
N THR A 120 -0.02 1.58 5.23
CA THR A 120 -1.41 1.14 5.03
C THR A 120 -1.53 -0.38 5.15
N ILE A 121 -0.62 -1.15 4.53
CA ILE A 121 -0.60 -2.61 4.65
C ILE A 121 -0.21 -3.07 6.07
N TYR A 122 0.75 -2.39 6.69
CA TYR A 122 1.13 -2.64 8.08
C TYR A 122 -0.08 -2.52 9.03
N TYR A 123 -0.86 -1.45 8.91
CA TYR A 123 -2.07 -1.26 9.70
C TYR A 123 -3.20 -2.19 9.27
N ALA A 124 -3.30 -2.56 7.99
CA ALA A 124 -4.30 -3.53 7.52
C ALA A 124 -4.07 -4.92 8.16
N ALA A 125 -2.82 -5.35 8.29
CA ALA A 125 -2.48 -6.59 8.97
C ALA A 125 -2.85 -6.56 10.46
N ILE A 126 -2.61 -5.44 11.14
CA ILE A 126 -3.02 -5.26 12.53
C ILE A 126 -4.56 -5.27 12.65
N ALA A 127 -5.25 -4.58 11.73
CA ALA A 127 -6.71 -4.53 11.70
C ALA A 127 -7.31 -5.93 11.49
N GLY A 128 -6.79 -6.71 10.54
CA GLY A 128 -7.23 -8.09 10.31
C GLY A 128 -7.05 -8.98 11.55
N ALA A 129 -5.87 -8.93 12.19
CA ALA A 129 -5.63 -9.69 13.41
C ALA A 129 -6.59 -9.32 14.57
N LEU A 130 -6.93 -8.03 14.71
CA LEU A 130 -7.87 -7.55 15.71
C LEU A 130 -9.32 -7.92 15.39
N VAL A 131 -9.74 -7.81 14.13
CA VAL A 131 -11.13 -8.04 13.72
C VAL A 131 -11.47 -9.52 13.70
N PHE A 132 -10.56 -10.37 13.21
CA PHE A 132 -10.85 -11.79 13.00
C PHE A 132 -10.42 -12.69 14.17
N HIS A 133 -9.44 -12.26 14.97
CA HIS A 133 -8.87 -13.09 16.05
C HIS A 133 -8.78 -12.38 17.40
N ASP A 134 -9.26 -11.13 17.51
CA ASP A 134 -9.15 -10.30 18.71
C ASP A 134 -7.71 -10.25 19.27
N SER A 135 -6.73 -10.32 18.37
CA SER A 135 -5.32 -10.48 18.75
C SER A 135 -4.52 -9.23 18.42
N LYS A 136 -3.96 -8.60 19.45
CA LYS A 136 -3.07 -7.45 19.30
C LYS A 136 -1.65 -7.89 18.92
N ILE A 137 -1.31 -7.80 17.63
CA ILE A 137 0.02 -8.18 17.10
C ILE A 137 1.06 -7.04 17.13
N THR A 138 0.76 -5.95 17.84
CA THR A 138 1.57 -4.73 17.94
C THR A 138 1.73 -4.29 19.40
N LYS A 139 2.74 -3.47 19.68
CA LYS A 139 2.97 -2.87 21.01
C LYS A 139 2.22 -1.55 21.19
N ASN A 140 1.68 -0.97 20.12
CA ASN A 140 0.95 0.29 20.19
C ASN A 140 -0.29 0.14 21.09
N SER A 141 -0.64 1.23 21.78
CA SER A 141 -1.86 1.28 22.59
C SER A 141 -3.10 1.25 21.69
N TYR A 142 -4.24 0.78 22.21
CA TYR A 142 -5.51 0.82 21.47
C TYR A 142 -5.89 2.25 21.06
N LYS A 143 -5.59 3.24 21.90
CA LYS A 143 -5.79 4.66 21.59
C LYS A 143 -4.98 5.14 20.39
N GLU A 144 -3.73 4.71 20.27
CA GLU A 144 -2.89 5.02 19.10
C GLU A 144 -3.43 4.33 17.85
N LEU A 145 -3.86 3.07 17.97
CA LEU A 145 -4.43 2.31 16.85
C LEU A 145 -5.71 2.96 16.31
N VAL A 146 -6.63 3.37 17.19
CA VAL A 146 -7.86 4.08 16.79
C VAL A 146 -7.52 5.35 16.01
N ARG A 147 -6.53 6.13 16.47
CA ARG A 147 -6.07 7.35 15.78
C ARG A 147 -5.47 7.04 14.41
N SER A 148 -4.64 5.99 14.32
CA SER A 148 -4.04 5.56 13.06
C SER A 148 -5.10 5.11 12.05
N PHE A 149 -6.05 4.27 12.47
CA PHE A 149 -7.15 3.82 11.61
C PHE A 149 -8.03 4.99 11.16
N GLU A 150 -8.35 5.93 12.04
CA GLU A 150 -9.10 7.13 11.67
C GLU A 150 -8.36 7.99 10.64
N SER A 151 -7.05 8.14 10.80
CA SER A 151 -6.22 8.88 9.83
C SER A 151 -6.20 8.20 8.46
N LEU A 152 -6.18 6.86 8.42
CA LEU A 152 -6.21 6.08 7.18
C LEU A 152 -7.60 6.16 6.52
N CYS A 153 -8.70 6.06 7.26
CA CYS A 153 -10.04 6.19 6.69
C CYS A 153 -10.30 7.56 6.03
N LYS A 154 -9.53 8.60 6.36
CA LYS A 154 -9.63 9.93 5.74
C LYS A 154 -8.86 10.06 4.41
N GLN A 155 -8.07 9.04 4.04
CA GLN A 155 -7.29 9.05 2.81
C GLN A 155 -8.18 8.63 1.63
N GLU A 156 -8.32 9.49 0.61
CA GLU A 156 -9.21 9.23 -0.53
C GLU A 156 -8.73 8.09 -1.45
N TRP A 157 -7.42 7.81 -1.46
CA TRP A 157 -6.80 6.77 -2.30
C TRP A 157 -6.94 5.35 -1.75
N ILE A 158 -7.40 5.18 -0.50
CA ILE A 158 -7.59 3.87 0.12
C ILE A 158 -8.91 3.24 -0.34
N SER A 159 -8.88 1.94 -0.66
CA SER A 159 -10.08 1.23 -1.11
C SER A 159 -11.15 1.13 -0.03
N LYS A 160 -12.42 1.07 -0.43
CA LYS A 160 -13.57 0.99 0.49
C LYS A 160 -13.51 -0.25 1.39
N ASP A 161 -12.96 -1.35 0.90
CA ASP A 161 -12.83 -2.59 1.67
C ASP A 161 -11.82 -2.44 2.81
N LEU A 162 -10.68 -1.78 2.55
CA LEU A 162 -9.71 -1.44 3.59
C LEU A 162 -10.28 -0.44 4.59
N MET A 163 -11.00 0.59 4.12
CA MET A 163 -11.69 1.53 5.02
C MET A 163 -12.67 0.81 5.95
N ARG A 164 -13.44 -0.15 5.43
CA ARG A 164 -14.36 -0.97 6.23
C ARG A 164 -13.61 -1.83 7.25
N LEU A 165 -12.49 -2.43 6.86
CA LEU A 165 -11.65 -3.20 7.77
C LEU A 165 -11.10 -2.33 8.91
N PHE A 166 -10.63 -1.12 8.60
CA PHE A 166 -10.16 -0.16 9.61
C PHE A 166 -11.27 0.30 10.55
N GLU A 167 -12.46 0.57 10.03
CA GLU A 167 -13.60 0.97 10.86
C GLU A 167 -14.04 -0.15 11.80
N ASN A 168 -14.09 -1.40 11.31
CA ASN A 168 -14.36 -2.57 12.15
C ASN A 168 -13.29 -2.71 13.25
N ALA A 169 -12.00 -2.53 12.91
CA ALA A 169 -10.92 -2.61 13.88
C ALA A 169 -11.00 -1.49 14.94
N ARG A 170 -11.45 -0.29 14.57
CA ARG A 170 -11.72 0.79 15.54
C ARG A 170 -12.79 0.38 16.55
N GLN A 171 -13.88 -0.22 16.08
CA GLN A 171 -14.95 -0.70 16.97
C GLN A 171 -14.44 -1.79 17.93
N SER A 172 -13.62 -2.73 17.46
CA SER A 172 -12.98 -3.73 18.33
C SER A 172 -12.04 -3.08 19.35
N CYS A 173 -11.22 -2.10 18.93
CA CYS A 173 -10.33 -1.38 19.86
C CYS A 173 -11.09 -0.60 20.93
N SER A 174 -12.24 0.01 20.59
CA SER A 174 -13.05 0.75 21.55
C SER A 174 -13.66 -0.16 22.61
N LYS A 175 -14.08 -1.38 22.26
CA LYS A 175 -14.56 -2.37 23.23
C LYS A 175 -13.46 -2.77 24.22
N ASN A 176 -12.27 -3.06 23.72
CA ASN A 176 -11.14 -3.49 24.56
C ASN A 176 -10.53 -2.34 25.38
N TYR A 177 -10.74 -1.07 24.99
CA TYR A 177 -10.35 0.10 25.76
C TYR A 177 -11.20 0.29 27.03
N ASP A 178 -12.49 -0.07 26.96
CA ASP A 178 -13.39 0.02 28.12
C ASP A 178 -13.13 -1.11 29.14
N GLU A 179 -12.56 -2.23 28.71
CA GLU A 179 -12.20 -3.38 29.58
C GLU A 179 -10.80 -3.27 30.24
N GLU A 180 -9.85 -2.55 29.65
CA GLU A 180 -8.53 -2.28 30.28
C GLU A 180 -8.59 -1.13 31.32
N GLY A 181 -9.73 -0.42 31.41
CA GLY A 181 -9.95 0.71 32.31
C GLY A 181 -10.71 0.38 33.61
N GLU A 182 -11.05 -0.88 33.84
CA GLU A 182 -11.75 -1.40 35.03
C GLU A 182 -10.79 -2.24 35.91
#